data_AF-R9PC31-F1
#
_entry.id   AF-R9PC31-F1
#
_cell.length_a   1.000
_cell.length_b   1.000
_cell.length_c   1.000
_cell.angle_alpha   90.00
_cell.angle_beta   90.00
_cell.angle_gamma   90.00
#
_symmetry.space_group_name_H-M   'P 1'
#
loop_
_entity.id
_entity.type
_entity.pdbx_description
1 polymer ?
#
loop_
_entity_poly.entity_id
_entity_poly.type
_entity_poly.pdbx_seq_one_letter_code
_entity_poly.pdbx_strand_id
1 'polypeptide(L)'
;MADDQSSAAIKDEEFEQKKQATSSVKSFLSGGFGGVCSVLVGHPFDLTKTRLQTAADGKYTGGLDVVKQTIKADGIKGMYRGMGPPLIGVTPIFALSFWSYDMGKKLVYAMTPSRTDPKLSIPELAFAGFFSAIPTTMVAGPAERVKVLLQLQGQSGSTGPTYNGPVDVVRQLYKEGGLKSIFRGTGATLARDGPGSAAYFCAYEASKRLLTPAGQDPQQLNFLNVLTAGGLAGMAMWALAIPPDVIKSRYQGAPHGTYSGFLDCARKTVAKDGMKALFKGFGPAMARAFPANAATFLGVEVSLQAMNKMF
;
A
#
# COMPACT_ATOMS: atom_id res chain seq x y z
N MET A 1 -21.22 -10.66 -52.67
CA MET A 1 -20.82 -9.33 -52.15
C MET A 1 -21.19 -9.13 -50.67
N ALA A 2 -22.29 -9.71 -50.15
CA ALA A 2 -22.63 -9.61 -48.72
C ALA A 2 -21.78 -10.50 -47.77
N ASP A 3 -21.34 -11.69 -48.21
CA ASP A 3 -20.51 -12.59 -47.36
C ASP A 3 -19.08 -12.09 -47.12
N ASP A 4 -18.53 -11.31 -48.06
CA ASP A 4 -17.13 -10.82 -48.00
C ASP A 4 -16.99 -9.64 -47.00
N GLN A 5 -18.03 -8.81 -46.89
CA GLN A 5 -18.08 -7.72 -45.90
C GLN A 5 -18.27 -8.23 -44.46
N SER A 6 -19.02 -9.30 -44.27
CA SER A 6 -19.19 -9.96 -42.96
C SER A 6 -17.89 -10.60 -42.47
N SER A 7 -17.16 -11.29 -43.36
CA SER A 7 -15.87 -11.92 -43.01
C SER A 7 -14.78 -10.89 -42.71
N ALA A 8 -14.77 -9.74 -43.38
CA ALA A 8 -13.83 -8.65 -43.11
C ALA A 8 -14.11 -7.99 -41.74
N ALA A 9 -15.37 -7.71 -41.42
CA ALA A 9 -15.76 -7.11 -40.14
C ALA A 9 -15.41 -8.00 -38.94
N ILE A 10 -15.59 -9.32 -39.05
CA ILE A 10 -15.23 -10.28 -37.99
C ILE A 10 -13.71 -10.31 -37.76
N LYS A 11 -12.91 -10.23 -38.82
CA LYS A 11 -11.43 -10.20 -38.71
C LYS A 11 -10.93 -8.90 -38.08
N ASP A 12 -11.57 -7.77 -38.37
CA ASP A 12 -11.23 -6.48 -37.79
C ASP A 12 -11.61 -6.42 -36.29
N GLU A 13 -12.76 -6.99 -35.90
CA GLU A 13 -13.13 -7.13 -34.48
C GLU A 13 -12.18 -8.06 -33.73
N GLU A 14 -11.81 -9.22 -34.29
CA GLU A 14 -10.82 -10.12 -33.69
C GLU A 14 -9.43 -9.46 -33.57
N PHE A 15 -9.04 -8.66 -34.56
CA PHE A 15 -7.75 -7.95 -34.57
C PHE A 15 -7.73 -6.85 -33.50
N GLU A 16 -8.79 -6.04 -33.39
CA GLU A 16 -8.90 -5.01 -32.35
C GLU A 16 -9.04 -5.63 -30.95
N GLN A 17 -9.76 -6.74 -30.79
CA GLN A 17 -9.78 -7.50 -29.53
C GLN A 17 -8.40 -8.04 -29.16
N LYS A 18 -7.65 -8.60 -30.11
CA LYS A 18 -6.27 -9.07 -29.89
C LYS A 18 -5.33 -7.92 -29.53
N LYS A 19 -5.46 -6.77 -30.17
CA LYS A 19 -4.66 -5.56 -29.90
C LYS A 19 -4.98 -4.97 -28.53
N GLN A 20 -6.26 -4.91 -28.17
CA GLN A 20 -6.73 -4.46 -26.86
C GLN A 20 -6.32 -5.42 -25.74
N ALA A 21 -6.40 -6.74 -25.99
CA ALA A 21 -5.91 -7.77 -25.08
C ALA A 21 -4.39 -7.69 -24.89
N THR A 22 -3.63 -7.52 -25.98
CA THR A 22 -2.17 -7.35 -25.93
C THR A 22 -1.78 -6.09 -25.16
N SER A 23 -2.48 -4.97 -25.39
CA SER A 23 -2.28 -3.73 -24.63
C SER A 23 -2.59 -3.89 -23.14
N SER A 24 -3.64 -4.64 -22.80
CA SER A 24 -4.01 -4.93 -21.41
C SER A 24 -2.99 -5.83 -20.71
N VAL A 25 -2.48 -6.86 -21.39
CA VAL A 25 -1.43 -7.75 -20.87
C VAL A 25 -0.13 -6.97 -20.65
N LYS A 26 0.30 -6.15 -21.63
CA LYS A 26 1.49 -5.28 -21.49
C LYS A 26 1.32 -4.36 -20.28
N SER A 27 0.16 -3.72 -20.12
CA SER A 27 -0.13 -2.83 -18.98
C SER A 27 -0.11 -3.55 -17.63
N PHE A 28 -0.65 -4.78 -17.57
CA PHE A 28 -0.64 -5.60 -16.37
C PHE A 28 0.77 -6.00 -15.96
N LEU A 29 1.58 -6.49 -16.90
CA LEU A 29 2.96 -6.91 -16.65
C LEU A 29 3.86 -5.74 -16.28
N SER A 30 3.73 -4.59 -16.96
CA SER A 30 4.49 -3.39 -16.62
C SER A 30 4.08 -2.83 -15.27
N GLY A 31 2.78 -2.82 -14.96
CA GLY A 31 2.26 -2.43 -13.65
C GLY A 31 2.80 -3.32 -12.53
N GLY A 32 2.78 -4.65 -12.73
CA GLY A 32 3.34 -5.62 -11.80
C GLY A 32 4.84 -5.41 -11.55
N PHE A 33 5.61 -5.20 -12.61
CA PHE A 33 7.05 -4.93 -12.49
C PHE A 33 7.33 -3.60 -11.77
N GLY A 34 6.57 -2.54 -12.08
CA GLY A 34 6.61 -1.29 -11.32
C GLY A 34 6.33 -1.50 -9.83
N GLY A 35 5.34 -2.33 -9.50
CA GLY A 35 5.05 -2.73 -8.12
C GLY A 35 6.24 -3.40 -7.42
N VAL A 36 6.95 -4.30 -8.11
CA VAL A 36 8.18 -4.93 -7.60
C VAL A 36 9.27 -3.89 -7.34
N CYS A 37 9.54 -2.99 -8.29
CA CYS A 37 10.50 -1.90 -8.12
C CYS A 37 10.16 -1.02 -6.91
N SER A 38 8.88 -0.69 -6.74
CA SER A 38 8.39 0.07 -5.60
C SER A 38 8.68 -0.61 -4.27
N VAL A 39 8.45 -1.93 -4.18
CA VAL A 39 8.73 -2.70 -2.98
C VAL A 39 10.24 -2.76 -2.71
N LEU A 40 11.07 -2.98 -3.73
CA LEU A 40 12.53 -3.05 -3.58
C LEU A 40 13.12 -1.74 -3.04
N VAL A 41 12.64 -0.59 -3.53
CA VAL A 41 13.13 0.73 -3.09
C VAL A 41 12.48 1.16 -1.77
N GLY A 42 11.19 0.86 -1.58
CA GLY A 42 10.42 1.30 -0.41
C GLY A 42 10.62 0.45 0.84
N HIS A 43 11.00 -0.83 0.72
CA HIS A 43 11.01 -1.75 1.85
C HIS A 43 12.03 -1.40 2.96
N PRO A 44 13.25 -0.89 2.67
CA PRO A 44 14.15 -0.41 3.72
C PRO A 44 13.55 0.69 4.60
N PHE A 45 12.75 1.58 4.02
CA PHE A 45 12.01 2.61 4.76
C PHE A 45 10.89 2.01 5.60
N ASP A 46 10.14 1.05 5.04
CA ASP A 46 9.10 0.34 5.77
C ASP A 46 9.66 -0.40 6.97
N LEU A 47 10.79 -1.10 6.82
CA LEU A 47 11.44 -1.80 7.91
C LEU A 47 11.89 -0.82 8.99
N THR A 48 12.54 0.28 8.59
CA THR A 48 12.97 1.34 9.51
C THR A 48 11.80 1.91 10.30
N LYS A 49 10.69 2.22 9.62
CA LYS A 49 9.43 2.67 10.20
C LYS A 49 8.90 1.65 11.21
N THR A 50 8.64 0.41 10.78
CA THR A 50 8.05 -0.63 11.65
C THR A 50 8.92 -0.87 12.87
N ARG A 51 10.25 -0.89 12.72
CA ARG A 51 11.17 -1.07 13.85
C ARG A 51 11.12 0.10 14.84
N LEU A 52 11.04 1.35 14.36
CA LEU A 52 10.84 2.51 15.25
C LEU A 52 9.50 2.48 15.98
N GLN A 53 8.42 2.06 15.31
CA GLN A 53 7.06 2.04 15.88
C GLN A 53 6.92 1.03 17.02
N THR A 54 7.66 -0.07 16.93
CA THR A 54 7.49 -1.26 17.80
C THR A 54 8.59 -1.42 18.83
N ALA A 55 9.71 -0.71 18.66
CA ALA A 55 10.79 -0.71 19.63
C ALA A 55 10.34 -0.16 20.99
N ALA A 56 10.93 -0.73 22.04
CA ALA A 56 10.90 -0.13 23.37
C ALA A 56 11.48 1.28 23.34
N ASP A 57 11.02 2.14 24.25
CA ASP A 57 11.51 3.50 24.31
C ASP A 57 13.01 3.54 24.63
N GLY A 58 13.72 4.52 24.05
CA GLY A 58 15.17 4.65 24.17
C GLY A 58 16.02 3.66 23.36
N LYS A 59 15.45 2.61 22.75
CA LYS A 59 16.22 1.63 21.96
C LYS A 59 16.90 2.22 20.73
N TYR A 60 16.21 3.14 20.05
CA TYR A 60 16.72 3.82 18.87
C TYR A 60 16.57 5.32 19.06
N THR A 61 17.61 6.05 18.71
CA THR A 61 17.61 7.52 18.70
C THR A 61 16.88 8.10 17.48
N GLY A 62 16.72 7.30 16.41
CA GLY A 62 15.99 7.70 15.20
C GLY A 62 16.11 6.68 14.07
N GLY A 63 15.61 7.04 12.89
CA GLY A 63 15.59 6.13 11.72
C GLY A 63 16.99 5.74 11.23
N LEU A 64 17.93 6.68 11.21
CA LEU A 64 19.32 6.39 10.84
C LEU A 64 20.01 5.42 11.81
N ASP A 65 19.66 5.49 13.08
CA ASP A 65 20.18 4.60 14.11
C ASP A 65 19.65 3.17 13.89
N VAL A 66 18.35 3.03 13.57
CA VAL A 66 17.79 1.72 13.14
C VAL A 66 18.56 1.16 11.95
N VAL A 67 18.80 1.96 10.91
CA VAL A 67 19.54 1.50 9.71
C VAL A 67 20.94 1.04 10.09
N LYS A 68 21.70 1.86 10.83
CA LYS A 68 23.07 1.55 11.28
C LYS A 68 23.12 0.27 12.10
N GLN A 69 22.26 0.14 13.10
CA GLN A 69 22.21 -1.05 13.95
C GLN A 69 21.77 -2.30 13.16
N THR A 70 20.82 -2.16 12.23
CA THR A 70 20.36 -3.27 11.39
C THR A 70 21.48 -3.76 10.48
N ILE A 71 22.19 -2.86 9.79
CA ILE A 71 23.31 -3.23 8.91
C ILE A 71 24.45 -3.84 9.73
N LYS A 72 24.74 -3.30 10.92
CA LYS A 72 25.76 -3.85 11.80
C LYS A 72 25.44 -5.28 12.27
N ALA A 73 24.17 -5.59 12.51
CA ALA A 73 23.74 -6.90 13.03
C ALA A 73 23.51 -7.95 11.93
N ASP A 74 22.79 -7.59 10.87
CA ASP A 74 22.27 -8.52 9.85
C ASP A 74 22.82 -8.22 8.43
N GLY A 75 23.68 -7.22 8.27
CA GLY A 75 24.12 -6.71 6.98
C GLY A 75 23.00 -6.04 6.18
N ILE A 76 23.28 -5.73 4.90
CA ILE A 76 22.30 -5.09 3.99
C ILE A 76 21.06 -5.96 3.79
N LYS A 77 21.22 -7.29 3.78
CA LYS A 77 20.10 -8.23 3.68
C LYS A 77 19.09 -8.09 4.82
N GLY A 78 19.55 -7.65 6.01
CA GLY A 78 18.68 -7.32 7.14
C GLY A 78 17.64 -6.24 6.83
N MET A 79 17.95 -5.28 5.96
CA MET A 79 17.02 -4.22 5.54
C MET A 79 15.86 -4.75 4.68
N TYR A 80 15.97 -5.98 4.17
CA TYR A 80 14.98 -6.64 3.31
C TYR A 80 14.17 -7.73 4.04
N ARG A 81 14.30 -7.81 5.36
CA ARG A 81 13.56 -8.78 6.18
C ARG A 81 12.06 -8.55 6.06
N GLY A 82 11.31 -9.61 5.79
CA GLY A 82 9.85 -9.53 5.62
C GLY A 82 9.37 -8.95 4.29
N MET A 83 10.22 -8.85 3.27
CA MET A 83 9.84 -8.36 1.93
C MET A 83 9.01 -9.36 1.11
N GLY A 84 9.04 -10.66 1.44
CA GLY A 84 8.29 -11.69 0.72
C GLY A 84 6.77 -11.42 0.63
N PRO A 85 6.06 -11.22 1.76
CA PRO A 85 4.62 -10.93 1.74
C PRO A 85 4.21 -9.75 0.85
N PRO A 86 4.85 -8.56 0.92
CA PRO A 86 4.47 -7.47 0.02
C PRO A 86 4.80 -7.76 -1.45
N LEU A 87 5.88 -8.48 -1.80
CA LEU A 87 6.16 -8.84 -3.19
C LEU A 87 5.10 -9.76 -3.80
N ILE A 88 4.63 -10.75 -3.03
CA ILE A 88 3.59 -11.68 -3.48
C ILE A 88 2.22 -10.99 -3.52
N GLY A 89 1.95 -10.15 -2.51
CA GLY A 89 0.66 -9.50 -2.32
C GLY A 89 0.41 -8.27 -3.19
N VAL A 90 1.45 -7.62 -3.72
CA VAL A 90 1.32 -6.29 -4.36
C VAL A 90 0.26 -6.28 -5.47
N THR A 91 0.38 -7.20 -6.44
CA THR A 91 -0.54 -7.28 -7.59
C THR A 91 -1.97 -7.61 -7.20
N PRO A 92 -2.25 -8.71 -6.44
CA PRO A 92 -3.63 -9.03 -6.08
C PRO A 92 -4.27 -7.99 -5.15
N ILE A 93 -3.51 -7.39 -4.23
CA ILE A 93 -4.01 -6.33 -3.33
C ILE A 93 -4.40 -5.10 -4.14
N PHE A 94 -3.55 -4.65 -5.09
CA PHE A 94 -3.91 -3.51 -5.93
C PHE A 94 -5.06 -3.80 -6.89
N ALA A 95 -5.10 -4.98 -7.50
CA ALA A 95 -6.20 -5.38 -8.36
C ALA A 95 -7.54 -5.35 -7.60
N LEU A 96 -7.55 -5.91 -6.38
CA LEU A 96 -8.72 -5.89 -5.52
C LEU A 96 -9.09 -4.46 -5.10
N SER A 97 -8.11 -3.61 -4.79
CA SER A 97 -8.34 -2.21 -4.44
C SER A 97 -8.98 -1.42 -5.58
N PHE A 98 -8.46 -1.51 -6.80
CA PHE A 98 -9.04 -0.83 -7.97
C PHE A 98 -10.44 -1.33 -8.31
N TRP A 99 -10.64 -2.66 -8.31
CA TRP A 99 -11.96 -3.24 -8.52
C TRP A 99 -12.97 -2.74 -7.47
N SER A 100 -12.58 -2.74 -6.20
CA SER A 100 -13.44 -2.28 -5.10
C SER A 100 -13.70 -0.78 -5.16
N TYR A 101 -12.72 0.00 -5.59
CA TYR A 101 -12.87 1.43 -5.83
C TYR A 101 -13.90 1.71 -6.93
N ASP A 102 -13.83 0.98 -8.05
CA ASP A 102 -14.82 1.09 -9.12
C ASP A 102 -16.23 0.66 -8.67
N MET A 103 -16.33 -0.37 -7.82
CA MET A 103 -17.58 -0.75 -7.17
C MET A 103 -18.11 0.36 -6.26
N GLY A 104 -17.24 1.00 -5.48
CA GLY A 104 -17.60 2.14 -4.62
C GLY A 104 -18.15 3.32 -5.43
N LYS A 105 -17.54 3.65 -6.57
CA LYS A 105 -18.07 4.68 -7.49
C LYS A 105 -19.44 4.29 -8.05
N LYS A 106 -19.62 3.04 -8.50
CA LYS A 106 -20.91 2.54 -8.99
C LYS A 106 -22.00 2.62 -7.93
N LEU A 107 -21.67 2.33 -6.67
CA LEU A 107 -22.60 2.47 -5.55
C LEU A 107 -23.04 3.94 -5.35
N VAL A 108 -22.11 4.89 -5.44
CA VAL A 108 -22.45 6.32 -5.39
C VAL A 108 -23.41 6.71 -6.51
N TYR A 109 -23.15 6.28 -7.74
CA TYR A 109 -24.06 6.54 -8.87
C TYR A 109 -25.45 5.94 -8.64
N ALA A 110 -25.53 4.71 -8.14
CA ALA A 110 -26.80 4.07 -7.81
C ALA A 110 -27.58 4.80 -6.70
N MET A 111 -26.88 5.42 -5.74
CA MET A 111 -27.48 6.22 -4.67
C MET A 111 -27.82 7.66 -5.08
N THR A 112 -27.35 8.12 -6.25
CA THR A 112 -27.63 9.46 -6.79
C THR A 112 -28.22 9.40 -8.21
N PRO A 113 -29.39 8.76 -8.40
CA PRO A 113 -29.98 8.54 -9.73
C PRO A 113 -30.40 9.84 -10.44
N SER A 114 -30.71 10.91 -9.69
CA SER A 114 -31.11 12.23 -10.24
C SER A 114 -29.93 13.19 -10.47
N ARG A 115 -28.70 12.67 -10.57
CA ARG A 115 -27.48 13.49 -10.76
C ARG A 115 -27.46 14.17 -12.12
N THR A 116 -27.10 15.45 -12.13
CA THR A 116 -26.98 16.28 -13.34
C THR A 116 -25.55 16.37 -13.89
N ASP A 117 -24.52 16.37 -13.03
CA ASP A 117 -23.10 16.37 -13.42
C ASP A 117 -22.52 14.95 -13.40
N PRO A 118 -22.00 14.39 -14.51
CA PRO A 118 -21.43 13.04 -14.54
C PRO A 118 -20.18 12.86 -13.65
N LYS A 119 -19.52 13.94 -13.23
CA LYS A 119 -18.30 13.88 -12.42
C LYS A 119 -18.63 13.63 -10.94
N LEU A 120 -17.79 12.82 -10.29
CA LEU A 120 -17.87 12.59 -8.84
C LEU A 120 -17.21 13.74 -8.09
N SER A 121 -17.86 14.19 -7.01
CA SER A 121 -17.31 15.18 -6.09
C SER A 121 -16.18 14.56 -5.23
N ILE A 122 -15.35 15.40 -4.63
CA ILE A 122 -14.24 14.96 -3.78
C ILE A 122 -14.73 14.04 -2.62
N PRO A 123 -15.82 14.36 -1.90
CA PRO A 123 -16.36 13.47 -0.86
C PRO A 123 -16.81 12.09 -1.39
N GLU A 124 -17.33 12.03 -2.62
CA GLU A 124 -17.77 10.80 -3.25
C GLU A 124 -16.59 9.92 -3.67
N LEU A 125 -15.53 10.54 -4.19
CA LEU A 125 -14.26 9.87 -4.46
C LEU A 125 -13.61 9.37 -3.16
N ALA A 126 -13.70 10.16 -2.08
CA ALA A 126 -13.22 9.77 -0.76
C ALA A 126 -13.99 8.56 -0.21
N PHE A 127 -15.31 8.53 -0.38
CA PHE A 127 -16.15 7.38 -0.03
C PHE A 127 -15.74 6.14 -0.84
N ALA A 128 -15.60 6.25 -2.16
CA ALA A 128 -15.15 5.14 -3.00
C ALA A 128 -13.76 4.64 -2.58
N GLY A 129 -12.85 5.55 -2.22
CA GLY A 129 -11.54 5.23 -1.65
C GLY A 129 -11.64 4.45 -0.34
N PHE A 130 -12.45 4.93 0.60
CA PHE A 130 -12.69 4.23 1.87
C PHE A 130 -13.31 2.85 1.66
N PHE A 131 -14.35 2.76 0.81
CA PHE A 131 -15.02 1.51 0.48
C PHE A 131 -14.04 0.48 -0.09
N SER A 132 -13.11 0.93 -0.94
CA SER A 132 -12.09 0.07 -1.52
C SER A 132 -11.18 -0.59 -0.48
N ALA A 133 -10.96 0.08 0.67
CA ALA A 133 -10.10 -0.43 1.72
C ALA A 133 -10.68 -1.68 2.42
N ILE A 134 -12.00 -1.87 2.44
CA ILE A 134 -12.65 -2.97 3.19
C ILE A 134 -12.22 -4.35 2.67
N PRO A 135 -12.54 -4.75 1.42
CA PRO A 135 -12.13 -6.04 0.87
C PRO A 135 -10.60 -6.13 0.72
N THR A 136 -9.94 -5.03 0.37
CA THR A 136 -8.47 -4.97 0.27
C THR A 136 -7.81 -5.36 1.59
N THR A 137 -8.33 -4.85 2.71
CA THR A 137 -7.79 -5.12 4.05
C THR A 137 -8.00 -6.57 4.49
N MET A 138 -9.04 -7.27 3.99
CA MET A 138 -9.24 -8.68 4.30
C MET A 138 -8.09 -9.56 3.79
N VAL A 139 -7.48 -9.18 2.67
CA VAL A 139 -6.31 -9.86 2.11
C VAL A 139 -5.01 -9.26 2.67
N ALA A 140 -4.92 -7.93 2.74
CA ALA A 140 -3.71 -7.23 3.17
C ALA A 140 -3.42 -7.43 4.67
N GLY A 141 -4.44 -7.48 5.53
CA GLY A 141 -4.27 -7.59 6.99
C GLY A 141 -3.41 -8.79 7.42
N PRO A 142 -3.74 -10.03 7.00
CA PRO A 142 -2.90 -11.20 7.25
C PRO A 142 -1.47 -11.06 6.70
N ALA A 143 -1.32 -10.58 5.47
CA ALA A 143 -0.01 -10.40 4.84
C ALA A 143 0.85 -9.35 5.57
N GLU A 144 0.21 -8.26 6.02
CA GLU A 144 0.86 -7.22 6.83
C GLU A 144 1.28 -7.75 8.19
N ARG A 145 0.44 -8.53 8.87
CA ARG A 145 0.81 -9.14 10.16
C ARG A 145 2.06 -10.00 10.00
N VAL A 146 2.11 -10.84 8.95
CA VAL A 146 3.29 -11.67 8.64
C VAL A 146 4.52 -10.79 8.38
N LYS A 147 4.38 -9.72 7.57
CA LYS A 147 5.45 -8.75 7.31
C LYS A 147 5.96 -8.12 8.61
N VAL A 148 5.07 -7.63 9.47
CA VAL A 148 5.42 -6.97 10.73
C VAL A 148 6.21 -7.92 11.62
N LEU A 149 5.71 -9.14 11.85
CA LEU A 149 6.40 -10.13 12.69
C LEU A 149 7.80 -10.46 12.15
N LEU A 150 7.96 -10.62 10.84
CA LEU A 150 9.27 -10.81 10.23
C LEU A 150 10.19 -9.60 10.39
N GLN A 151 9.68 -8.37 10.29
CA GLN A 151 10.46 -7.13 10.45
C GLN A 151 10.93 -6.87 11.89
N LEU A 152 10.21 -7.41 12.87
CA LEU A 152 10.59 -7.37 14.29
C LEU A 152 11.77 -8.28 14.62
N GLN A 153 11.94 -9.38 13.87
CA GLN A 153 13.09 -10.27 14.06
C GLN A 153 14.40 -9.54 13.79
N GLY A 154 15.44 -9.90 14.54
CA GLY A 154 16.76 -9.26 14.45
C GLY A 154 16.83 -7.92 15.19
N GLN A 155 15.77 -7.51 15.87
CA GLN A 155 15.86 -6.44 16.86
C GLN A 155 16.51 -6.98 18.14
N SER A 156 17.72 -6.55 18.48
CA SER A 156 18.42 -6.94 19.72
C SER A 156 17.51 -6.87 20.95
N GLY A 157 17.41 -7.96 21.72
CA GLY A 157 16.49 -8.09 22.87
C GLY A 157 15.09 -8.62 22.54
N SER A 158 14.81 -9.05 21.30
CA SER A 158 13.58 -9.78 20.98
C SER A 158 13.64 -11.21 21.52
N THR A 159 13.00 -11.47 22.67
CA THR A 159 12.79 -12.82 23.23
C THR A 159 11.63 -13.58 22.59
N GLY A 160 11.12 -13.06 21.47
CA GLY A 160 9.99 -13.64 20.75
C GLY A 160 10.37 -14.86 19.91
N PRO A 161 9.36 -15.57 19.39
CA PRO A 161 9.56 -16.71 18.49
C PRO A 161 10.38 -16.30 17.26
N THR A 162 11.26 -17.21 16.85
CA THR A 162 12.02 -17.08 15.59
C THR A 162 11.22 -17.73 14.46
N TYR A 163 11.22 -17.08 13.31
CA TYR A 163 10.50 -17.45 12.10
C TYR A 163 11.48 -17.59 10.95
N ASN A 164 11.42 -18.74 10.28
CA ASN A 164 12.26 -19.07 9.13
C ASN A 164 11.73 -18.51 7.80
N GLY A 165 10.58 -17.83 7.84
CA GLY A 165 9.98 -17.17 6.68
C GLY A 165 8.47 -16.98 6.81
N PRO A 166 7.81 -16.44 5.77
CA PRO A 166 6.38 -16.14 5.81
C PRO A 166 5.49 -17.35 6.12
N VAL A 167 5.80 -18.51 5.55
CA VAL A 167 5.03 -19.74 5.76
C VAL A 167 5.14 -20.24 7.20
N ASP A 168 6.34 -20.14 7.78
CA ASP A 168 6.58 -20.52 9.18
C ASP A 168 5.81 -19.60 10.14
N VAL A 169 5.77 -18.29 9.87
CA VAL A 169 4.93 -17.35 10.63
C VAL A 169 3.48 -17.79 10.59
N VAL A 170 2.91 -18.06 9.41
CA VAL A 170 1.51 -18.49 9.29
C VAL A 170 1.27 -19.79 10.06
N ARG A 171 2.18 -20.77 9.95
CA ARG A 171 2.08 -22.04 10.67
C ARG A 171 2.07 -21.85 12.18
N GLN A 172 2.98 -21.02 12.70
CA GLN A 172 3.07 -20.75 14.14
C GLN A 172 1.86 -19.96 14.65
N LEU A 173 1.40 -18.94 13.91
CA LEU A 173 0.19 -18.19 14.25
C LEU A 173 -1.05 -19.08 14.28
N TYR A 174 -1.18 -19.99 13.31
CA TYR A 174 -2.28 -20.94 13.28
C TYR A 174 -2.27 -21.89 14.49
N LYS A 175 -1.09 -22.36 14.92
CA LYS A 175 -0.94 -23.17 16.14
C LYS A 175 -1.24 -22.37 17.42
N GLU A 176 -0.91 -21.09 17.45
CA GLU A 176 -1.11 -20.22 18.61
C GLU A 176 -2.59 -19.88 18.84
N GLY A 177 -3.37 -19.65 17.78
CA GLY A 177 -4.77 -19.22 17.94
C GLY A 177 -5.61 -19.29 16.66
N GLY A 178 -5.25 -20.19 15.74
CA GLY A 178 -5.97 -20.43 14.50
C GLY A 178 -6.07 -19.20 13.59
N LEU A 179 -7.16 -19.12 12.82
CA LEU A 179 -7.43 -18.01 11.91
C LEU A 179 -7.57 -16.67 12.65
N LYS A 180 -8.10 -16.66 13.87
CA LYS A 180 -8.21 -15.43 14.67
C LYS A 180 -6.84 -14.82 14.98
N SER A 181 -5.81 -15.65 15.19
CA SER A 181 -4.44 -15.15 15.35
C SER A 181 -3.92 -14.56 14.04
N ILE A 182 -4.12 -15.22 12.90
CA ILE A 182 -3.67 -14.73 11.59
C ILE A 182 -4.31 -13.37 11.23
N PHE A 183 -5.61 -13.20 11.51
CA PHE A 183 -6.35 -11.96 11.23
C PHE A 183 -6.29 -10.93 12.37
N ARG A 184 -5.55 -11.20 13.45
CA ARG A 184 -5.43 -10.24 14.55
C ARG A 184 -4.70 -9.00 14.05
N GLY A 185 -5.41 -7.87 14.13
CA GLY A 185 -4.95 -6.58 13.66
C GLY A 185 -5.54 -6.15 12.32
N THR A 186 -6.33 -6.98 11.63
CA THR A 186 -7.00 -6.59 10.38
C THR A 186 -7.92 -5.37 10.56
N GLY A 187 -8.68 -5.29 11.67
CA GLY A 187 -9.47 -4.09 11.99
C GLY A 187 -8.61 -2.84 12.24
N ALA A 188 -7.40 -3.01 12.80
CA ALA A 188 -6.45 -1.92 12.97
C ALA A 188 -5.86 -1.47 11.62
N THR A 189 -5.62 -2.41 10.69
CA THR A 189 -5.25 -2.10 9.31
C THR A 189 -6.37 -1.31 8.63
N LEU A 190 -7.64 -1.68 8.81
CA LEU A 190 -8.76 -0.94 8.21
C LEU A 190 -8.90 0.48 8.78
N ALA A 191 -8.69 0.64 10.09
CA ALA A 191 -8.70 1.96 10.74
C ALA A 191 -7.58 2.89 10.23
N ARG A 192 -6.50 2.32 9.68
CA ARG A 192 -5.44 3.06 8.97
C ARG A 192 -5.81 3.29 7.50
N ASP A 193 -6.23 2.24 6.81
CA ASP A 193 -6.37 2.23 5.34
C ASP A 193 -7.59 2.98 4.85
N GLY A 194 -8.71 2.90 5.56
CA GLY A 194 -9.92 3.63 5.19
C GLY A 194 -9.70 5.14 5.16
N PRO A 195 -9.37 5.78 6.32
CA PRO A 195 -9.10 7.21 6.38
C PRO A 195 -7.89 7.61 5.52
N GLY A 196 -6.83 6.78 5.48
CA GLY A 196 -5.67 7.01 4.63
C GLY A 196 -6.04 7.09 3.15
N SER A 197 -6.83 6.14 2.65
CA SER A 197 -7.27 6.11 1.25
C SER A 197 -8.12 7.34 0.90
N ALA A 198 -9.03 7.74 1.80
CA ALA A 198 -9.81 8.97 1.63
C ALA A 198 -8.89 10.20 1.50
N ALA A 199 -7.92 10.36 2.41
CA ALA A 199 -6.95 11.45 2.36
C ALA A 199 -6.09 11.41 1.09
N TYR A 200 -5.65 10.22 0.66
CA TYR A 200 -4.88 10.04 -0.57
C TYR A 200 -5.66 10.55 -1.78
N PHE A 201 -6.90 10.10 -2.00
CA PHE A 201 -7.68 10.50 -3.17
C PHE A 201 -8.05 11.98 -3.15
N CYS A 202 -8.43 12.52 -1.99
CA CYS A 202 -8.68 13.96 -1.84
C CYS A 202 -7.43 14.79 -2.19
N ALA A 203 -6.28 14.43 -1.62
CA ALA A 203 -5.04 15.14 -1.84
C ALA A 203 -4.53 14.97 -3.27
N TYR A 204 -4.69 13.80 -3.88
CA TYR A 204 -4.30 13.55 -5.27
C TYR A 204 -5.11 14.42 -6.22
N GLU A 205 -6.43 14.44 -6.08
CA GLU A 205 -7.33 15.23 -6.92
C GLU A 205 -7.11 16.74 -6.71
N ALA A 206 -6.98 17.20 -5.46
CA ALA A 206 -6.66 18.58 -5.15
C ALA A 206 -5.30 19.01 -5.72
N SER A 207 -4.27 18.17 -5.58
CA SER A 207 -2.93 18.44 -6.11
C SER A 207 -2.94 18.51 -7.63
N LYS A 208 -3.65 17.59 -8.30
CA LYS A 208 -3.82 17.65 -9.75
C LYS A 208 -4.46 18.96 -10.20
N ARG A 209 -5.56 19.37 -9.55
CA ARG A 209 -6.25 20.64 -9.88
C ARG A 209 -5.35 21.86 -9.70
N LEU A 210 -4.57 21.90 -8.62
CA LEU A 210 -3.62 22.98 -8.34
C LEU A 210 -2.45 23.02 -9.33
N LEU A 211 -1.97 21.86 -9.77
CA LEU A 211 -0.86 21.73 -10.72
C LEU A 211 -1.31 21.86 -12.19
N THR A 212 -2.62 21.95 -12.45
CA THR A 212 -3.16 22.12 -13.80
C THR A 212 -3.19 23.60 -14.16
N PRO A 213 -2.47 24.05 -15.22
CA PRO A 213 -2.55 25.42 -15.70
C PRO A 213 -3.98 25.81 -16.09
N ALA A 214 -4.34 27.08 -15.91
CA ALA A 214 -5.66 27.58 -16.25
C ALA A 214 -6.01 27.30 -17.73
N GLY A 215 -7.16 26.66 -17.96
CA GLY A 215 -7.64 26.30 -19.30
C GLY A 215 -7.19 24.93 -19.82
N GLN A 216 -6.40 24.16 -19.05
CA GLN A 216 -6.02 22.78 -19.41
C GLN A 216 -6.84 21.75 -18.65
N ASP A 217 -6.99 20.55 -19.22
CA ASP A 217 -7.63 19.42 -18.56
C ASP A 217 -6.65 18.77 -17.56
N PRO A 218 -7.03 18.58 -16.28
CA PRO A 218 -6.23 17.82 -15.31
C PRO A 218 -5.88 16.38 -15.73
N GLN A 219 -6.52 15.84 -16.76
CA GLN A 219 -6.15 14.56 -17.36
C GLN A 219 -4.92 14.64 -18.29
N GLN A 220 -4.53 15.84 -18.72
CA GLN A 220 -3.40 16.08 -19.64
C GLN A 220 -2.14 16.58 -18.93
N LEU A 221 -2.04 16.41 -17.61
CA LEU A 221 -0.87 16.82 -16.84
C LEU A 221 0.40 16.10 -17.33
N ASN A 222 1.50 16.85 -17.41
CA ASN A 222 2.81 16.26 -17.68
C ASN A 222 3.22 15.27 -16.57
N PHE A 223 4.14 14.39 -16.92
CA PHE A 223 4.60 13.31 -16.05
C PHE A 223 5.10 13.80 -14.67
N LEU A 224 5.87 14.89 -14.63
CA LEU A 224 6.42 15.43 -13.38
C LEU A 224 5.31 15.94 -12.44
N ASN A 225 4.25 16.53 -12.99
CA ASN A 225 3.11 16.99 -12.21
C ASN A 225 2.30 15.82 -11.65
N VAL A 226 2.12 14.74 -12.42
CA VAL A 226 1.46 13.51 -11.94
C VAL A 226 2.28 12.86 -10.82
N LEU A 227 3.61 12.77 -10.99
CA LEU A 227 4.52 12.26 -9.97
C LEU A 227 4.46 13.09 -8.68
N THR A 228 4.47 14.41 -8.82
CA THR A 228 4.39 15.36 -7.69
C THR A 228 3.05 15.25 -6.98
N ALA A 229 1.94 15.18 -7.71
CA ALA A 229 0.61 14.97 -7.15
C ALA A 229 0.52 13.63 -6.39
N GLY A 230 1.08 12.55 -6.95
CA GLY A 230 1.15 11.25 -6.27
C GLY A 230 2.02 11.27 -5.01
N GLY A 231 3.15 11.98 -5.04
CA GLY A 231 4.03 12.17 -3.88
C GLY A 231 3.34 12.96 -2.75
N LEU A 232 2.72 14.10 -3.08
CA LEU A 232 1.96 14.93 -2.14
C LEU A 232 0.78 14.17 -1.54
N ALA A 233 0.04 13.43 -2.37
CA ALA A 233 -1.04 12.56 -1.91
C ALA A 233 -0.56 11.48 -0.94
N GLY A 234 0.58 10.85 -1.25
CA GLY A 234 1.22 9.87 -0.37
C GLY A 234 1.62 10.46 0.98
N MET A 235 2.17 11.69 1.00
CA MET A 235 2.50 12.37 2.24
C MET A 235 1.25 12.75 3.05
N ALA A 236 0.20 13.25 2.41
CA ALA A 236 -1.07 13.56 3.07
C ALA A 236 -1.71 12.31 3.69
N MET A 237 -1.71 11.19 2.94
CA MET A 237 -2.15 9.88 3.44
C MET A 237 -1.37 9.48 4.70
N TRP A 238 -0.03 9.51 4.65
CA TRP A 238 0.79 9.12 5.79
C TRP A 238 0.66 10.08 6.98
N ALA A 239 0.44 11.37 6.75
CA ALA A 239 0.24 12.33 7.84
C ALA A 239 -0.97 11.96 8.71
N LEU A 240 -2.04 11.47 8.08
CA LEU A 240 -3.22 10.97 8.77
C LEU A 240 -3.04 9.53 9.30
N ALA A 241 -2.36 8.67 8.53
CA ALA A 241 -2.27 7.24 8.80
C ALA A 241 -1.21 6.85 9.85
N ILE A 242 -0.25 7.72 10.17
CA ILE A 242 0.85 7.37 11.09
C ILE A 242 0.37 7.01 12.50
N PRO A 243 -0.49 7.79 13.17
CA PRO A 243 -0.99 7.43 14.51
C PRO A 243 -1.66 6.04 14.57
N PRO A 244 -2.65 5.70 13.71
CA PRO A 244 -3.21 4.36 13.71
C PRO A 244 -2.21 3.29 13.26
N ASP A 245 -1.26 3.59 12.36
CA ASP A 245 -0.22 2.63 11.93
C ASP A 245 0.75 2.27 13.07
N VAL A 246 1.11 3.21 13.95
CA VAL A 246 1.90 2.90 15.16
C VAL A 246 1.16 1.89 16.04
N ILE A 247 -0.12 2.17 16.34
CA ILE A 247 -0.92 1.29 17.20
C ILE A 247 -1.12 -0.08 16.53
N LYS A 248 -1.38 -0.09 15.22
CA LYS A 248 -1.50 -1.32 14.43
C LYS A 248 -0.22 -2.16 14.49
N SER A 249 0.94 -1.56 14.22
CA SER A 249 2.22 -2.26 14.22
C SER A 249 2.58 -2.82 15.60
N ARG A 250 2.33 -2.06 16.67
CA ARG A 250 2.48 -2.55 18.05
C ARG A 250 1.51 -3.68 18.37
N TYR A 251 0.24 -3.54 17.99
CA TYR A 251 -0.78 -4.54 18.27
C TYR A 251 -0.55 -5.86 17.52
N GLN A 252 -0.14 -5.78 16.25
CA GLN A 252 0.19 -6.94 15.41
C GLN A 252 1.50 -7.61 15.84
N GLY A 253 2.47 -6.81 16.29
CA GLY A 253 3.79 -7.28 16.72
C GLY A 253 3.86 -7.81 18.15
N ALA A 254 2.92 -7.42 19.02
CA ALA A 254 2.94 -7.82 20.41
C ALA A 254 2.52 -9.28 20.60
N PRO A 255 3.15 -9.99 21.57
CA PRO A 255 2.72 -11.32 21.98
C PRO A 255 1.21 -11.42 22.26
N HIS A 256 0.66 -12.64 22.20
CA HIS A 256 -0.73 -12.85 22.57
C HIS A 256 -0.99 -12.43 24.01
N GLY A 257 -2.14 -11.80 24.26
CA GLY A 257 -2.53 -11.34 25.59
C GLY A 257 -1.93 -10.00 26.07
N THR A 258 -0.93 -9.43 25.37
CA THR A 258 -0.36 -8.11 25.77
C THR A 258 -1.40 -6.98 25.72
N TYR A 259 -2.29 -7.03 24.72
CA TYR A 259 -3.35 -6.06 24.50
C TYR A 259 -4.68 -6.77 24.30
N SER A 260 -5.76 -6.26 24.89
CA SER A 260 -7.12 -6.79 24.69
C SER A 260 -7.71 -6.37 23.34
N GLY A 261 -7.20 -5.29 22.75
CA GLY A 261 -7.61 -4.79 21.45
C GLY A 261 -6.84 -3.54 21.01
N PHE A 262 -7.26 -2.97 19.88
CA PHE A 262 -6.64 -1.77 19.31
C PHE A 262 -6.69 -0.56 20.26
N LEU A 263 -7.84 -0.29 20.87
CA LEU A 263 -8.00 0.83 21.80
C LEU A 263 -7.22 0.66 23.10
N ASP A 264 -7.12 -0.57 23.61
CA ASP A 264 -6.26 -0.89 24.76
C ASP A 264 -4.78 -0.68 24.42
N CYS A 265 -4.35 -1.09 23.22
CA CYS A 265 -3.01 -0.81 22.71
C CYS A 265 -2.73 0.69 22.59
N ALA A 266 -3.69 1.47 22.09
CA ALA A 266 -3.58 2.93 22.01
C ALA A 266 -3.45 3.55 23.41
N ARG A 267 -4.34 3.21 24.34
CA ARG A 267 -4.32 3.72 25.71
C ARG A 267 -3.01 3.41 26.42
N LYS A 268 -2.57 2.15 26.40
CA LYS A 268 -1.31 1.72 27.04
C LYS A 268 -0.09 2.36 26.39
N THR A 269 -0.10 2.55 25.06
CA THR A 269 0.97 3.25 24.35
C THR A 269 1.09 4.70 24.79
N VAL A 270 -0.02 5.44 24.82
CA VAL A 270 -0.01 6.85 25.24
C VAL A 270 0.34 6.98 26.72
N ALA A 271 -0.17 6.09 27.57
CA ALA A 271 0.12 6.11 29.01
C ALA A 271 1.60 5.82 29.33
N LYS A 272 2.25 4.91 28.58
CA LYS A 272 3.63 4.49 28.83
C LYS A 272 4.67 5.37 28.12
N ASP A 273 4.45 5.65 26.84
CA ASP A 273 5.45 6.28 25.96
C ASP A 273 5.06 7.72 25.54
N GLY A 274 3.91 8.21 25.99
CA GLY A 274 3.39 9.54 25.69
C GLY A 274 2.78 9.69 24.29
N MET A 275 2.16 10.85 24.04
CA MET A 275 1.46 11.15 22.78
C MET A 275 2.41 11.19 21.57
N LYS A 276 3.66 11.63 21.78
CA LYS A 276 4.68 11.69 20.71
C LYS A 276 5.01 10.31 20.14
N ALA A 277 4.79 9.23 20.91
CA ALA A 277 5.00 7.87 20.42
C ALA A 277 4.14 7.51 19.21
N LEU A 278 2.94 8.12 19.08
CA LEU A 278 2.04 7.93 17.94
C LEU A 278 2.60 8.46 16.61
N PHE A 279 3.69 9.22 16.64
CA PHE A 279 4.34 9.76 15.45
C PHE A 279 5.68 9.09 15.13
N LYS A 280 6.06 8.03 15.88
CA LYS A 280 7.26 7.24 15.57
C LYS A 280 7.14 6.64 14.17
N GLY A 281 8.20 6.78 13.37
CA GLY A 281 8.22 6.32 11.99
C GLY A 281 7.70 7.33 10.95
N PHE A 282 7.23 8.51 11.36
CA PHE A 282 6.79 9.57 10.43
C PHE A 282 7.87 9.93 9.40
N GLY A 283 9.10 10.20 9.85
CA GLY A 283 10.23 10.56 8.97
C GLY A 283 10.49 9.52 7.87
N PRO A 284 10.75 8.23 8.22
CA PRO A 284 10.90 7.17 7.22
C PRO A 284 9.70 7.03 6.28
N ALA A 285 8.47 7.19 6.77
CA ALA A 285 7.27 7.11 5.93
C ALA A 285 7.20 8.24 4.89
N MET A 286 7.53 9.48 5.28
CA MET A 286 7.61 10.62 4.35
C MET A 286 8.76 10.46 3.36
N ALA A 287 9.93 10.06 3.84
CA ALA A 287 11.10 9.85 2.99
C ALA A 287 10.89 8.77 1.93
N ARG A 288 10.03 7.78 2.20
CA ARG A 288 9.66 6.72 1.26
C ARG A 288 8.85 7.22 0.06
N ALA A 289 8.04 8.26 0.22
CA ALA A 289 7.00 8.62 -0.74
C ALA A 289 7.55 8.87 -2.15
N PHE A 290 8.58 9.70 -2.28
CA PHE A 290 9.15 10.04 -3.59
C PHE A 290 9.99 8.90 -4.20
N PRO A 291 10.95 8.27 -3.48
CA PRO A 291 11.76 7.21 -4.05
C PRO A 291 10.95 5.99 -4.49
N ALA A 292 9.97 5.57 -3.67
CA ALA A 292 9.14 4.41 -4.00
C ALA A 292 8.24 4.70 -5.22
N ASN A 293 7.66 5.91 -5.30
CA ASN A 293 6.86 6.31 -6.45
C ASN A 293 7.71 6.39 -7.72
N ALA A 294 8.88 7.04 -7.67
CA ALA A 294 9.77 7.15 -8.82
C ALA A 294 10.20 5.76 -9.33
N ALA A 295 10.52 4.84 -8.42
CA ALA A 295 10.86 3.47 -8.76
C ALA A 295 9.69 2.71 -9.45
N THR A 296 8.45 2.92 -8.99
CA THR A 296 7.27 2.35 -9.66
C THR A 296 7.20 2.80 -11.11
N PHE A 297 7.29 4.11 -11.35
CA PHE A 297 7.15 4.67 -12.70
C PHE A 297 8.29 4.25 -13.62
N LEU A 298 9.54 4.36 -13.18
CA LEU A 298 10.69 3.89 -13.95
C LEU A 298 10.58 2.41 -14.28
N GLY A 299 10.09 1.58 -13.33
CA GLY A 299 9.83 0.17 -13.57
C GLY A 299 8.78 -0.04 -14.66
N VAL A 300 7.64 0.64 -14.58
CA VAL A 300 6.58 0.57 -15.60
C VAL A 300 7.13 0.96 -16.97
N GLU A 301 7.83 2.09 -17.06
CA GLU A 301 8.34 2.62 -18.33
C GLU A 301 9.37 1.69 -18.98
N VAL A 302 10.38 1.26 -18.22
CA VAL A 302 11.41 0.33 -18.71
C VAL A 302 10.78 -0.98 -19.17
N SER A 303 9.80 -1.51 -18.41
CA SER A 303 9.11 -2.75 -18.76
C SER A 303 8.29 -2.60 -20.04
N LEU A 304 7.53 -1.51 -20.20
CA LEU A 304 6.79 -1.23 -21.43
C LEU A 304 7.70 -1.08 -22.64
N GLN A 305 8.80 -0.33 -22.52
CA GLN A 305 9.78 -0.16 -23.59
C GLN A 305 10.41 -1.49 -24.00
N ALA A 306 10.76 -2.34 -23.03
CA ALA A 306 11.30 -3.66 -23.31
C ALA A 306 10.27 -4.55 -24.03
N MET A 307 9.01 -4.59 -23.56
CA MET A 307 7.95 -5.38 -24.18
C MET A 307 7.61 -4.90 -25.60
N ASN A 308 7.62 -3.60 -25.85
CA ASN A 308 7.39 -3.04 -27.19
C ASN A 308 8.55 -3.29 -28.17
N LYS A 309 9.76 -3.53 -27.67
CA LYS A 309 10.90 -3.94 -28.50
C LYS A 309 10.90 -5.45 -28.81
N MET A 310 10.27 -6.26 -27.95
CA MET A 310 10.22 -7.72 -28.09
C MET A 310 8.99 -8.23 -28.85
N PHE A 311 7.86 -7.51 -28.77
CA PHE A 311 6.58 -7.84 -29.40
C PHE A 311 5.85 -6.58 -29.86
#